data_AF-A0A8T3NNM9-F1
#
_entry.id   AF-A0A8T3NNM9-F1
#
_cell.length_a   1.000
_cell.length_b   1.000
_cell.length_c   1.000
_cell.angle_alpha   90.00
_cell.angle_beta   90.00
_cell.angle_gamma   90.00
#
_symmetry.space_group_name_H-M   'P 1'
#
loop_
_entity.id
_entity.type
_entity.pdbx_description
1 polymer ?
#
loop_
_entity_poly.entity_id
_entity_poly.type
_entity_poly.pdbx_seq_one_letter_code
_entity_poly.pdbx_strand_id
1 'polypeptide(L)'
;MADRSIARSLGSRLAEMRRSAEMSQAALAQRSGIPQSEISRIERGHTMPSMARVERLTDAMGGRIELVGPLERVHRAVRGRPAIAEPAWEDVIAAAVRLQAHLPGTTLVGGTAAGLHAAHRRSSDADHVLRDLRDRFDAVRAELEAIVGWRTARSVRPVLVLGSLDGIETGVRQLRRTEALETEVLETAYGPLRLPTRAEITRIKAYLILTRNATRDYLDFAALFSGVPVAEALPSLAPLDRLYPQDGDRGTVRQQLIRQLAEPSPWDLDGVDVAQYKGLVSPWTDWEAVTDACRHASDAMMEAISDGRPGWDDVGDR
;
A
#
# COMPACT_ATOMS: atom_id res chain seq x y z
N MET A 1 8.11 18.42 4.90
CA MET A 1 8.66 18.93 3.62
C MET A 1 7.75 18.65 2.42
N ALA A 2 7.20 17.44 2.27
CA ALA A 2 6.32 17.09 1.14
C ALA A 2 5.04 17.94 1.05
N ASP A 3 4.36 18.17 2.18
CA ASP A 3 3.09 18.91 2.25
C ASP A 3 3.21 20.37 1.75
N ARG A 4 4.33 21.03 2.08
CA ARG A 4 4.62 22.41 1.64
C ARG A 4 4.96 22.50 0.14
N SER A 5 5.49 21.43 -0.45
CA SER A 5 5.75 21.32 -1.90
C SER A 5 4.44 21.16 -2.67
N ILE A 6 3.52 20.36 -2.16
CA ILE A 6 2.18 20.16 -2.71
C ILE A 6 1.40 21.48 -2.66
N ALA A 7 1.39 22.16 -1.51
CA ALA A 7 0.74 23.46 -1.34
C ALA A 7 1.21 24.51 -2.35
N ARG A 8 2.53 24.58 -2.59
CA ARG A 8 3.10 25.53 -3.55
C ARG A 8 2.76 25.17 -4.99
N SER A 9 2.76 23.88 -5.33
CA SER A 9 2.39 23.39 -6.67
C SER A 9 0.92 23.67 -6.99
N LEU A 10 0.01 23.38 -6.04
CA LEU A 10 -1.41 23.67 -6.17
C LEU A 10 -1.67 25.18 -6.26
N GLY A 11 -1.07 25.96 -5.34
CA GLY A 11 -1.20 27.41 -5.32
C GLY A 11 -0.76 28.07 -6.63
N SER A 12 0.36 27.62 -7.20
CA SER A 12 0.87 28.16 -8.47
C SER A 12 -0.09 27.88 -9.64
N ARG A 13 -0.70 26.68 -9.68
CA ARG A 13 -1.69 26.33 -10.72
C ARG A 13 -2.98 27.12 -10.60
N LEU A 14 -3.50 27.30 -9.38
CA LEU A 14 -4.66 28.15 -9.13
C LEU A 14 -4.39 29.59 -9.58
N ALA A 15 -3.20 30.13 -9.28
CA ALA A 15 -2.81 31.48 -9.71
C ALA A 15 -2.66 31.59 -11.23
N GLU A 16 -2.15 30.56 -11.90
CA GLU A 16 -2.06 30.50 -13.36
C GLU A 16 -3.43 30.44 -14.00
N MET A 17 -4.31 29.54 -13.56
CA MET A 17 -5.69 29.44 -14.02
C MET A 17 -6.45 30.75 -13.83
N ARG A 18 -6.29 31.41 -12.68
CA ARG A 18 -6.90 32.71 -12.41
C ARG A 18 -6.44 33.78 -13.41
N ARG A 19 -5.14 33.79 -13.74
CA ARG A 19 -4.57 34.73 -14.71
C ARG A 19 -5.04 34.43 -16.13
N SER A 20 -5.15 33.16 -16.51
CA SER A 20 -5.68 32.74 -17.81
C SER A 20 -7.17 33.06 -17.97
N ALA A 21 -7.92 33.10 -16.87
CA ALA A 21 -9.29 33.59 -16.82
C ALA A 21 -9.37 35.13 -16.72
N GLU A 22 -8.24 35.85 -16.79
CA GLU A 22 -8.13 37.32 -16.68
C GLU A 22 -8.71 37.89 -15.38
N MET A 23 -8.71 37.11 -14.29
CA MET A 23 -9.30 37.51 -13.02
C MET A 23 -8.24 38.07 -12.06
N SER A 24 -8.55 39.16 -11.36
CA SER A 24 -7.78 39.56 -10.18
C SER A 24 -8.11 38.64 -8.99
N GLN A 25 -7.24 38.59 -7.97
CA GLN A 25 -7.57 37.85 -6.73
C GLN A 25 -8.86 38.38 -6.06
N ALA A 26 -9.13 39.69 -6.19
CA ALA A 26 -10.35 40.30 -5.68
C ALA A 26 -11.60 39.87 -6.48
N ALA A 27 -11.48 39.79 -7.81
CA ALA A 27 -12.56 39.28 -8.66
C ALA A 27 -12.85 37.79 -8.39
N LEU A 28 -11.81 36.98 -8.18
CA LEU A 28 -11.98 35.58 -7.79
C LEU A 28 -12.60 35.45 -6.40
N ALA A 29 -12.22 36.32 -5.45
CA ALA A 29 -12.82 36.34 -4.12
C ALA A 29 -14.32 36.63 -4.20
N GLN A 30 -14.72 37.60 -5.01
CA GLN A 30 -16.13 37.96 -5.22
C GLN A 30 -16.93 36.80 -5.83
N ARG A 31 -16.36 36.07 -6.80
CA ARG A 31 -17.05 34.96 -7.49
C ARG A 31 -17.05 33.64 -6.71
N SER A 32 -16.01 33.35 -5.92
CA SER A 32 -15.90 32.08 -5.16
C SER A 32 -16.43 32.15 -3.73
N GLY A 33 -16.65 33.37 -3.20
CA GLY A 33 -16.97 33.60 -1.79
C GLY A 33 -15.81 33.29 -0.83
N ILE A 34 -14.59 33.13 -1.33
CA ILE A 34 -13.39 32.91 -0.53
C ILE A 34 -12.65 34.24 -0.34
N PRO A 35 -12.27 34.64 0.89
CA PRO A 35 -11.59 35.91 1.12
C PRO A 35 -10.30 36.06 0.27
N GLN A 36 -10.08 37.25 -0.30
CA GLN A 36 -8.91 37.54 -1.13
C GLN A 36 -7.58 37.26 -0.39
N SER A 37 -7.53 37.53 0.92
CA SER A 37 -6.37 37.24 1.76
C SER A 37 -6.08 35.74 1.90
N GLU A 38 -7.12 34.90 1.86
CA GLU A 38 -7.01 33.43 1.87
C GLU A 38 -6.58 32.91 0.50
N ILE A 39 -7.15 33.43 -0.59
CA ILE A 39 -6.70 33.14 -1.97
C ILE A 39 -5.21 33.47 -2.12
N SER A 40 -4.76 34.63 -1.63
CA SER A 40 -3.34 35.01 -1.65
C SER A 40 -2.45 34.04 -0.88
N ARG A 41 -2.90 33.52 0.28
CA ARG A 41 -2.14 32.52 1.05
C ARG A 41 -2.09 31.17 0.33
N ILE A 42 -3.19 30.75 -0.28
CA ILE A 42 -3.30 29.53 -1.08
C ILE A 42 -2.36 29.61 -2.28
N GLU A 43 -2.44 30.68 -3.08
CA GLU A 43 -1.62 30.87 -4.28
C GLU A 43 -0.12 30.87 -3.99
N ARG A 44 0.28 31.41 -2.83
CA ARG A 44 1.68 31.39 -2.37
C ARG A 44 2.12 30.08 -1.72
N GLY A 45 1.20 29.11 -1.58
CA GLY A 45 1.48 27.82 -0.93
C GLY A 45 1.74 27.92 0.58
N HIS A 46 1.21 28.95 1.24
CA HIS A 46 1.28 29.11 2.70
C HIS A 46 0.18 28.33 3.44
N THR A 47 -0.84 27.87 2.73
CA THR A 47 -1.95 27.10 3.32
C THR A 47 -2.48 26.11 2.29
N MET A 48 -2.78 24.89 2.74
CA MET A 48 -3.48 23.90 1.93
C MET A 48 -4.99 24.17 1.99
N PRO A 49 -5.66 24.45 0.86
CA PRO A 49 -7.12 24.51 0.83
C PRO A 49 -7.71 23.09 0.97
N SER A 50 -8.92 23.00 1.52
CA SER A 50 -9.72 21.77 1.44
C SER A 50 -10.19 21.53 0.00
N MET A 51 -10.57 20.30 -0.33
CA MET A 51 -11.05 19.97 -1.69
C MET A 51 -12.27 20.83 -2.10
N ALA A 52 -13.24 21.00 -1.20
CA ALA A 52 -14.39 21.88 -1.41
C ALA A 52 -14.03 23.37 -1.66
N ARG A 53 -12.83 23.82 -1.23
CA ARG A 53 -12.33 25.16 -1.58
C ARG A 53 -11.67 25.17 -2.95
N VAL A 54 -10.96 24.10 -3.32
CA VAL A 54 -10.38 23.96 -4.66
C VAL A 54 -11.49 23.98 -5.70
N GLU A 55 -12.55 23.19 -5.51
CA GLU A 55 -13.72 23.13 -6.40
C GLU A 55 -14.37 24.50 -6.58
N ARG A 56 -14.64 25.21 -5.47
CA ARG A 56 -15.20 26.58 -5.54
C ARG A 56 -14.33 27.57 -6.31
N LEU A 57 -13.02 27.47 -6.19
CA LEU A 57 -12.10 28.34 -6.94
C LEU A 57 -12.10 27.96 -8.42
N THR A 58 -12.06 26.67 -8.76
CA THR A 58 -12.04 26.20 -10.15
C THR A 58 -13.35 26.50 -10.88
N ASP A 59 -14.49 26.29 -10.21
CA ASP A 59 -15.81 26.61 -10.74
C ASP A 59 -15.97 28.11 -10.98
N ALA A 60 -15.51 28.93 -10.03
CA ALA A 60 -15.51 30.39 -10.17
C ALA A 60 -14.62 30.88 -11.34
N MET A 61 -13.64 30.08 -11.76
CA MET A 61 -12.79 30.36 -12.93
C MET A 61 -13.28 29.69 -14.21
N GLY A 62 -14.36 28.90 -14.16
CA GLY A 62 -14.94 28.24 -15.32
C GLY A 62 -14.10 27.11 -15.91
N GLY A 63 -13.30 26.42 -15.09
CA GLY A 63 -12.52 25.28 -15.56
C GLY A 63 -12.27 24.22 -14.49
N ARG A 64 -11.45 23.23 -14.81
CA ARG A 64 -11.05 22.16 -13.88
C ARG A 64 -9.54 22.21 -13.70
N ILE A 65 -9.07 21.90 -12.49
CA ILE A 65 -7.65 21.65 -12.26
C ILE A 65 -7.42 20.15 -12.22
N GLU A 66 -6.59 19.66 -13.14
CA GLU A 66 -5.99 18.36 -13.00
C GLU A 66 -4.86 18.45 -11.96
N LEU A 67 -5.09 17.78 -10.83
CA LEU A 67 -4.07 17.56 -9.81
C LEU A 67 -3.12 16.47 -10.29
N VAL A 68 -2.29 16.80 -11.26
CA VAL A 68 -1.09 16.04 -11.58
C VAL A 68 -0.21 15.99 -10.33
N GLY A 69 -0.19 14.83 -9.67
CA GLY A 69 0.60 14.60 -8.47
C GLY A 69 2.11 14.66 -8.75
N PRO A 70 2.95 14.68 -7.70
CA PRO A 70 4.40 14.53 -7.82
C PRO A 70 4.81 13.31 -8.67
N LEU A 71 3.93 12.30 -8.77
CA LEU A 71 4.13 11.09 -9.55
C LEU A 71 4.32 11.33 -11.06
N GLU A 72 3.68 12.33 -11.69
CA GLU A 72 3.87 12.53 -13.15
C GLU A 72 5.17 13.27 -13.49
N ARG A 73 5.63 14.15 -12.59
CA ARG A 73 6.98 14.75 -12.72
C ARG A 73 8.08 13.73 -12.44
N VAL A 74 7.84 12.78 -11.53
CA VAL A 74 8.67 11.59 -11.38
C VAL A 74 8.61 10.76 -12.67
N HIS A 75 7.44 10.52 -13.26
CA HIS A 75 7.29 9.75 -14.49
C HIS A 75 8.10 10.32 -15.67
N ARG A 76 8.12 11.66 -15.83
CA ARG A 76 8.91 12.32 -16.88
C ARG A 76 10.41 12.39 -16.56
N ALA A 77 10.78 12.59 -15.29
CA ALA A 77 12.19 12.58 -14.86
C ALA A 77 12.81 11.17 -14.84
N VAL A 78 11.99 10.13 -14.68
CA VAL A 78 12.40 8.72 -14.73
C VAL A 78 12.68 8.27 -16.17
N ARG A 79 11.99 8.80 -17.18
CA ARG A 79 12.25 8.49 -18.61
C ARG A 79 13.64 8.92 -19.12
N GLY A 80 14.36 9.77 -18.39
CA GLY A 80 15.72 10.21 -18.73
C GLY A 80 16.83 9.59 -17.89
N ARG A 81 16.51 8.77 -16.88
CA ARG A 81 17.50 7.95 -16.19
C ARG A 81 17.61 6.63 -16.95
N PRO A 82 18.82 6.06 -17.12
CA PRO A 82 18.89 4.66 -17.53
C PRO A 82 18.02 3.87 -16.56
N ALA A 83 17.10 3.04 -17.09
CA ALA A 83 16.35 2.12 -16.26
C ALA A 83 17.38 1.36 -15.42
N ILE A 84 17.35 1.55 -14.10
CA ILE A 84 18.07 0.67 -13.21
C ILE A 84 17.44 -0.69 -13.51
N ALA A 85 18.22 -1.62 -14.07
CA ALA A 85 17.73 -2.96 -14.37
C ALA A 85 17.04 -3.50 -13.11
N GLU A 86 15.87 -4.11 -13.27
CA GLU A 86 15.19 -4.72 -12.12
C GLU A 86 16.18 -5.68 -11.43
N PRO A 87 16.28 -5.64 -10.09
CA PRO A 87 17.22 -6.51 -9.39
C PRO A 87 16.87 -7.97 -9.66
N ALA A 88 17.89 -8.83 -9.68
CA ALA A 88 17.64 -10.26 -9.75
C ALA A 88 16.85 -10.71 -8.51
N TRP A 89 15.98 -11.69 -8.68
CA TRP A 89 15.13 -12.20 -7.60
C TRP A 89 15.96 -12.76 -6.46
N GLU A 90 17.06 -13.41 -6.83
CA GLU A 90 18.11 -13.94 -6.00
C GLU A 90 18.75 -12.87 -5.10
N ASP A 91 19.03 -11.68 -5.65
CA ASP A 91 19.61 -10.56 -4.89
C ASP A 91 18.62 -10.03 -3.85
N VAL A 92 17.32 -10.01 -4.17
CA VAL A 92 16.27 -9.60 -3.24
C VAL A 92 16.17 -10.57 -2.05
N ILE A 93 16.24 -11.88 -2.31
CA ILE A 93 16.23 -12.90 -1.26
C ILE A 93 17.50 -12.81 -0.41
N ALA A 94 18.67 -12.68 -1.04
CA ALA A 94 19.95 -12.55 -0.35
C ALA A 94 19.98 -11.32 0.58
N ALA A 95 19.50 -10.16 0.10
CA ALA A 95 19.37 -8.96 0.91
C ALA A 95 18.42 -9.14 2.09
N ALA A 96 17.28 -9.84 1.89
CA ALA A 96 16.35 -10.14 2.96
C ALA A 96 16.97 -11.02 4.06
N VAL A 97 17.63 -12.13 3.68
CA VAL A 97 18.33 -13.01 4.64
C VAL A 97 19.42 -12.24 5.38
N ARG A 98 20.22 -11.46 4.67
CA ARG A 98 21.30 -10.65 5.26
C ARG A 98 20.76 -9.63 6.26
N LEU A 99 19.65 -8.96 5.96
CA LEU A 99 19.01 -8.05 6.90
C LEU A 99 18.57 -8.80 8.17
N GLN A 100 17.91 -9.96 8.04
CA GLN A 100 17.47 -10.75 9.20
C GLN A 100 18.63 -11.28 10.05
N ALA A 101 19.77 -11.60 9.43
CA ALA A 101 20.97 -12.01 10.15
C ALA A 101 21.54 -10.87 11.04
N HIS A 102 21.45 -9.62 10.57
CA HIS A 102 21.86 -8.44 11.33
C HIS A 102 20.79 -7.93 12.31
N LEU A 103 19.51 -8.19 12.03
CA LEU A 103 18.37 -7.82 12.85
C LEU A 103 17.48 -9.04 13.19
N PRO A 104 17.93 -9.92 14.10
CA PRO A 104 17.13 -11.05 14.53
C PRO A 104 15.77 -10.61 15.08
N GLY A 105 14.72 -11.36 14.73
CA GLY A 105 13.34 -11.07 15.13
C GLY A 105 12.54 -10.26 14.10
N THR A 106 13.19 -9.74 13.05
CA THR A 106 12.48 -9.24 11.87
C THR A 106 11.79 -10.37 11.11
N THR A 107 10.64 -10.07 10.50
CA THR A 107 9.89 -10.98 9.62
C THR A 107 9.71 -10.32 8.26
N LEU A 108 10.10 -10.99 7.17
CA LEU A 108 9.92 -10.51 5.80
C LEU A 108 8.43 -10.50 5.45
N VAL A 109 7.90 -9.40 4.92
CA VAL A 109 6.49 -9.24 4.54
C VAL A 109 6.37 -8.63 3.15
N GLY A 110 5.15 -8.26 2.75
CA GLY A 110 4.92 -7.47 1.54
C GLY A 110 4.82 -8.33 0.28
N GLY A 111 5.25 -7.78 -0.86
CA GLY A 111 5.15 -8.47 -2.15
C GLY A 111 6.08 -9.68 -2.25
N THR A 112 7.24 -9.60 -1.63
CA THR A 112 8.30 -10.62 -1.67
C THR A 112 7.88 -11.89 -0.95
N ALA A 113 7.32 -11.75 0.26
CA ALA A 113 6.75 -12.88 0.99
C ALA A 113 5.60 -13.54 0.19
N ALA A 114 4.73 -12.75 -0.44
CA ALA A 114 3.66 -13.28 -1.28
C ALA A 114 4.19 -14.03 -2.51
N GLY A 115 5.20 -13.47 -3.19
CA GLY A 115 5.84 -14.10 -4.35
C GLY A 115 6.56 -15.40 -4.00
N LEU A 116 7.22 -15.48 -2.83
CA LEU A 116 7.84 -16.73 -2.34
C LEU A 116 6.81 -17.84 -2.10
N HIS A 117 5.60 -17.49 -1.67
CA HIS A 117 4.54 -18.44 -1.34
C HIS A 117 3.67 -18.86 -2.52
N ALA A 118 3.27 -17.89 -3.35
CA ALA A 118 2.34 -18.12 -4.45
C ALA A 118 3.04 -18.33 -5.80
N ALA A 119 4.34 -18.01 -5.90
CA ALA A 119 5.13 -18.09 -7.13
C ALA A 119 4.46 -17.40 -8.35
N HIS A 120 3.56 -16.44 -8.10
CA HIS A 120 2.75 -15.81 -9.13
C HIS A 120 3.44 -14.62 -9.79
N ARG A 121 4.39 -13.98 -9.10
CA ARG A 121 5.19 -12.87 -9.60
C ARG A 121 6.45 -12.69 -8.76
N ARG A 122 7.36 -11.84 -9.26
CA ARG A 122 8.54 -11.39 -8.51
C ARG A 122 8.28 -10.04 -7.82
N SER A 123 9.10 -9.73 -6.83
CA SER A 123 9.18 -8.40 -6.21
C SER A 123 10.61 -7.88 -6.29
N SER A 124 10.75 -6.56 -6.25
CA SER A 124 12.03 -5.85 -6.39
C SER A 124 12.53 -5.25 -5.07
N ASP A 125 11.76 -5.42 -4.00
CA ASP A 125 11.97 -4.86 -2.67
C ASP A 125 11.93 -5.95 -1.60
N ALA A 126 12.37 -5.67 -0.37
CA ALA A 126 12.28 -6.61 0.75
C ALA A 126 11.91 -5.87 2.04
N ASP A 127 10.62 -5.79 2.36
CA ASP A 127 10.14 -5.11 3.57
C ASP A 127 10.02 -6.06 4.76
N HIS A 128 10.38 -5.59 5.94
CA HIS A 128 10.36 -6.33 7.20
C HIS A 128 9.51 -5.64 8.26
N VAL A 129 8.96 -6.43 9.17
CA VAL A 129 8.29 -5.94 10.38
C VAL A 129 9.00 -6.40 11.64
N LEU A 130 8.92 -5.56 12.66
CA LEU A 130 9.28 -5.86 14.05
C LEU A 130 8.09 -5.54 14.96
N ARG A 131 7.93 -6.34 16.02
CA ARG A 131 6.88 -6.11 17.03
C ARG A 131 7.24 -4.97 17.99
N ASP A 132 8.53 -4.74 18.20
CA ASP A 132 9.10 -3.87 19.22
C ASP A 132 9.93 -2.71 18.62
N LEU A 133 9.79 -2.41 17.31
CA LEU A 133 10.55 -1.33 16.68
C LEU A 133 10.39 -0.01 17.43
N ARG A 134 9.20 0.27 17.97
CA ARG A 134 8.96 1.48 18.77
C ARG A 134 9.88 1.60 19.99
N ASP A 135 10.13 0.48 20.65
CA ASP A 135 10.85 0.42 21.92
C ASP A 135 12.36 0.48 21.70
N ARG A 136 12.85 -0.09 20.59
CA ARG A 136 14.28 -0.16 20.24
C ARG A 136 14.63 0.60 18.95
N PHE A 137 13.88 1.64 18.59
CA PHE A 137 14.01 2.33 17.30
C PHE A 137 15.43 2.79 16.98
N ASP A 138 16.08 3.49 17.92
CA ASP A 138 17.43 4.03 17.69
C ASP A 138 18.47 2.91 17.60
N ALA A 139 18.30 1.85 18.39
CA ALA A 139 19.17 0.68 18.31
C ALA A 139 19.04 -0.01 16.96
N VAL A 140 17.81 -0.26 16.48
CA VAL A 140 17.57 -0.85 15.15
C VAL A 140 18.12 0.05 14.04
N ARG A 141 17.93 1.37 14.12
CA ARG A 141 18.50 2.29 13.14
C ARG A 141 20.03 2.24 13.12
N ALA A 142 20.67 2.22 14.28
CA ALA A 142 22.12 2.13 14.39
C ALA A 142 22.65 0.78 13.88
N GLU A 143 21.96 -0.33 14.19
CA GLU A 143 22.26 -1.67 13.69
C GLU A 143 22.19 -1.71 12.16
N LEU A 144 21.14 -1.12 11.54
CA LEU A 144 21.04 -1.00 10.08
C LEU A 144 22.17 -0.16 9.48
N GLU A 145 22.46 1.00 10.06
CA GLU A 145 23.51 1.91 9.58
C GLU A 145 24.93 1.33 9.69
N ALA A 146 25.12 0.32 10.55
CA ALA A 146 26.37 -0.41 10.66
C ALA A 146 26.55 -1.50 9.58
N ILE A 147 25.49 -1.88 8.87
CA ILE A 147 25.56 -2.91 7.82
C ILE A 147 26.27 -2.31 6.58
N VAL A 148 27.38 -2.92 6.17
CA VAL A 148 28.07 -2.53 4.93
C VAL A 148 27.11 -2.66 3.74
N GLY A 149 26.96 -1.62 2.93
CA GLY A 149 26.04 -1.60 1.80
C GLY A 149 24.63 -1.09 2.14
N TRP A 150 24.34 -0.82 3.42
CA TRP A 150 23.13 -0.11 3.80
C TRP A 150 23.19 1.38 3.44
N ARG A 151 22.06 1.92 2.98
CA ARG A 151 21.87 3.36 2.78
C ARG A 151 20.48 3.77 3.27
N THR A 152 20.42 4.58 4.31
CA THR A 152 19.14 5.12 4.81
C THR A 152 18.57 6.14 3.81
N ALA A 153 17.35 5.90 3.33
CA ALA A 153 16.63 6.80 2.42
C ALA A 153 15.60 7.66 3.16
N ARG A 154 14.88 7.07 4.11
CA ARG A 154 13.86 7.77 4.90
C ARG A 154 13.72 7.14 6.28
N SER A 155 13.54 7.96 7.30
CA SER A 155 13.27 7.50 8.66
C SER A 155 12.06 8.25 9.23
N VAL A 156 11.14 7.54 9.86
CA VAL A 156 10.00 8.10 10.60
C VAL A 156 9.97 7.44 11.97
N ARG A 157 10.59 8.12 12.95
CA ARG A 157 10.60 7.67 14.34
C ARG A 157 9.17 7.71 14.94
N PRO A 158 8.74 6.70 15.71
CA PRO A 158 9.44 5.47 16.08
C PRO A 158 9.00 4.22 15.28
N VAL A 159 8.50 4.38 14.05
CA VAL A 159 7.72 3.32 13.37
C VAL A 159 8.27 2.83 12.03
N LEU A 160 9.28 3.50 11.47
CA LEU A 160 9.75 3.21 10.12
C LEU A 160 11.22 3.61 9.92
N VAL A 161 11.99 2.68 9.36
CA VAL A 161 13.29 2.96 8.72
C VAL A 161 13.23 2.37 7.31
N LEU A 162 13.45 3.18 6.29
CA LEU A 162 13.53 2.78 4.88
C LEU A 162 14.92 3.09 4.33
N GLY A 163 15.41 2.21 3.49
CA GLY A 163 16.70 2.35 2.86
C GLY A 163 16.88 1.39 1.70
N SER A 164 18.14 1.15 1.36
CA SER A 164 18.54 0.08 0.47
C SER A 164 19.68 -0.71 1.10
N LEU A 165 19.67 -2.03 0.94
CA LEU A 165 20.78 -2.90 1.29
C LEU A 165 21.33 -3.52 0.00
N ASP A 166 22.59 -3.26 -0.30
CA ASP A 166 23.25 -3.73 -1.54
C ASP A 166 22.52 -3.31 -2.83
N GLY A 167 21.83 -2.16 -2.78
CA GLY A 167 21.03 -1.65 -3.90
C GLY A 167 19.59 -2.15 -3.94
N ILE A 168 19.20 -3.12 -3.10
CA ILE A 168 17.82 -3.60 -2.97
C ILE A 168 17.05 -2.69 -2.01
N GLU A 169 15.91 -2.14 -2.46
CA GLU A 169 15.03 -1.35 -1.61
C GLU A 169 14.47 -2.21 -0.47
N THR A 170 14.57 -1.71 0.76
CA THR A 170 14.15 -2.45 1.95
C THR A 170 13.73 -1.51 3.07
N GLY A 171 12.90 -2.02 3.97
CA GLY A 171 12.39 -1.27 5.10
C GLY A 171 12.19 -2.13 6.34
N VAL A 172 12.34 -1.53 7.51
CA VAL A 172 11.92 -2.10 8.78
C VAL A 172 10.79 -1.26 9.36
N ARG A 173 9.67 -1.91 9.61
CA ARG A 173 8.42 -1.26 10.03
C ARG A 173 7.95 -1.79 11.37
N GLN A 174 7.26 -0.95 12.12
CA GLN A 174 6.51 -1.40 13.29
C GLN A 174 5.31 -2.24 12.81
N LEU A 175 5.15 -3.44 13.38
CA LEU A 175 3.98 -4.28 13.16
C LEU A 175 2.70 -3.52 13.52
N ARG A 176 1.73 -3.52 12.59
CA ARG A 176 0.47 -2.78 12.71
C ARG A 176 -0.65 -3.62 13.34
N ARG A 177 -0.33 -4.38 14.39
CA ARG A 177 -1.27 -5.06 15.31
C ARG A 177 -0.52 -5.50 16.56
N THR A 178 -1.25 -5.90 17.60
CA THR A 178 -0.70 -6.36 18.89
C THR A 178 -0.25 -7.82 18.84
N GLU A 179 -1.04 -8.67 18.20
CA GLU A 179 -0.75 -10.10 18.07
C GLU A 179 0.41 -10.35 17.09
N ALA A 180 1.32 -11.25 17.45
CA ALA A 180 2.43 -11.63 16.58
C ALA A 180 1.93 -12.22 15.25
N LEU A 181 2.75 -12.12 14.20
CA LEU A 181 2.48 -12.84 12.96
C LEU A 181 2.70 -14.34 13.18
N GLU A 182 1.83 -15.16 12.60
CA GLU A 182 2.12 -16.58 12.43
C GLU A 182 3.24 -16.72 11.39
N THR A 183 4.42 -17.22 11.81
CA THR A 183 5.61 -17.27 10.95
C THR A 183 6.14 -18.68 10.76
N GLU A 184 6.81 -18.89 9.65
CA GLU A 184 7.64 -20.05 9.35
C GLU A 184 9.04 -19.61 8.91
N VAL A 185 9.90 -20.59 8.63
CA VAL A 185 11.24 -20.38 8.10
C VAL A 185 11.37 -21.12 6.79
N LEU A 186 11.71 -20.39 5.73
CA LEU A 186 12.06 -20.95 4.44
C LEU A 186 13.59 -21.11 4.36
N GLU A 187 14.05 -22.32 4.06
CA GLU A 187 15.47 -22.56 3.75
C GLU A 187 15.77 -22.05 2.33
N THR A 188 16.70 -21.10 2.22
CA THR A 188 17.13 -20.53 0.93
C THR A 188 18.60 -20.84 0.69
N ALA A 189 19.06 -20.66 -0.55
CA ALA A 189 20.48 -20.78 -0.88
C ALA A 189 21.39 -19.79 -0.11
N TYR A 190 20.80 -18.74 0.49
CA TYR A 190 21.51 -17.69 1.22
C TYR A 190 21.40 -17.85 2.75
N GLY A 191 20.62 -18.82 3.22
CA GLY A 191 20.33 -19.07 4.63
C GLY A 191 18.84 -19.07 4.97
N PRO A 192 18.49 -19.25 6.26
CA PRO A 192 17.10 -19.31 6.70
C PRO A 192 16.44 -17.93 6.62
N LEU A 193 15.23 -17.90 6.07
CA LEU A 193 14.44 -16.68 5.90
C LEU A 193 13.12 -16.80 6.67
N ARG A 194 12.91 -15.96 7.69
CA ARG A 194 11.64 -15.88 8.42
C ARG A 194 10.62 -15.05 7.65
N LEU A 195 9.45 -15.61 7.43
CA LEU A 195 8.32 -14.97 6.76
C LEU A 195 6.99 -15.47 7.37
N PRO A 196 5.86 -14.77 7.14
CA PRO A 196 4.57 -15.23 7.59
C PRO A 196 4.14 -16.49 6.85
N THR A 197 3.31 -17.31 7.48
CA THR A 197 2.66 -18.44 6.82
C THR A 197 1.80 -17.97 5.66
N ARG A 198 1.53 -18.83 4.68
CA ARG A 198 0.60 -18.52 3.58
C ARG A 198 -0.71 -17.91 4.09
N ALA A 199 -1.34 -18.54 5.08
CA ALA A 199 -2.58 -18.08 5.70
C ALA A 199 -2.46 -16.67 6.30
N GLU A 200 -1.35 -16.37 6.98
CA GLU A 200 -1.06 -15.04 7.51
C GLU A 200 -0.86 -14.00 6.40
N ILE A 201 -0.18 -14.36 5.31
CA ILE A 201 -0.01 -13.45 4.15
C ILE A 201 -1.36 -13.17 3.50
N THR A 202 -2.19 -14.20 3.24
CA THR A 202 -3.55 -14.04 2.68
C THR A 202 -4.35 -13.03 3.50
N ARG A 203 -4.32 -13.17 4.83
CA ARG A 203 -5.00 -12.26 5.76
C ARG A 203 -4.44 -10.84 5.73
N ILE A 204 -3.11 -10.68 5.67
CA ILE A 204 -2.48 -9.36 5.52
C ILE A 204 -2.91 -8.71 4.21
N LYS A 205 -2.96 -9.45 3.10
CA LYS A 205 -3.41 -8.92 1.79
C LYS A 205 -4.88 -8.54 1.81
N ALA A 206 -5.73 -9.34 2.43
CA ALA A 206 -7.13 -9.00 2.65
C ALA A 206 -7.29 -7.67 3.41
N TYR A 207 -6.51 -7.45 4.47
CA TYR A 207 -6.51 -6.18 5.19
C TYR A 207 -5.96 -5.00 4.36
N LEU A 208 -5.00 -5.24 3.46
CA LEU A 208 -4.49 -4.21 2.56
C LEU A 208 -5.47 -3.86 1.44
N ILE A 209 -6.31 -4.80 0.98
CA ILE A 209 -7.44 -4.49 0.09
C ILE A 209 -8.37 -3.47 0.78
N LEU A 210 -8.74 -3.73 2.03
CA LEU A 210 -9.58 -2.84 2.85
C LEU A 210 -9.01 -1.43 2.99
N THR A 211 -7.72 -1.33 3.31
CA THR A 211 -7.11 -0.06 3.72
C THR A 211 -6.39 0.70 2.62
N ARG A 212 -5.86 0.00 1.63
CA ARG A 212 -5.04 0.58 0.55
C ARG A 212 -5.69 0.42 -0.82
N ASN A 213 -6.41 -0.67 -1.06
CA ASN A 213 -7.19 -0.89 -2.26
C ASN A 213 -6.37 -0.77 -3.57
N ALA A 214 -5.16 -1.32 -3.63
CA ALA A 214 -4.30 -1.25 -4.83
C ALA A 214 -4.34 -2.56 -5.62
N THR A 215 -4.13 -2.50 -6.94
CA THR A 215 -4.17 -3.64 -7.88
C THR A 215 -3.30 -4.80 -7.40
N ARG A 216 -2.10 -4.50 -6.87
CA ARG A 216 -1.19 -5.53 -6.34
C ARG A 216 -1.70 -6.26 -5.09
N ASP A 217 -2.58 -5.65 -4.30
CA ASP A 217 -3.17 -6.31 -3.12
C ASP A 217 -4.16 -7.39 -3.55
N TYR A 218 -4.99 -7.09 -4.55
CA TYR A 218 -5.89 -8.05 -5.17
C TYR A 218 -5.14 -9.18 -5.87
N LEU A 219 -4.10 -8.86 -6.66
CA LEU A 219 -3.25 -9.86 -7.29
C LEU A 219 -2.63 -10.84 -6.29
N ASP A 220 -2.00 -10.31 -5.23
CA ASP A 220 -1.38 -11.14 -4.21
C ASP A 220 -2.44 -11.96 -3.43
N PHE A 221 -3.58 -11.35 -3.09
CA PHE A 221 -4.67 -12.03 -2.41
C PHE A 221 -5.23 -13.18 -3.25
N ALA A 222 -5.58 -12.93 -4.51
CA ALA A 222 -6.15 -13.92 -5.42
C ALA A 222 -5.21 -15.11 -5.60
N ALA A 223 -3.93 -14.86 -5.86
CA ALA A 223 -2.93 -15.92 -6.02
C ALA A 223 -2.72 -16.76 -4.74
N LEU A 224 -2.75 -16.12 -3.57
CA LEU A 224 -2.62 -16.82 -2.29
C LEU A 224 -3.88 -17.60 -1.90
N PHE A 225 -5.06 -17.03 -2.13
CA PHE A 225 -6.33 -17.66 -1.80
C PHE A 225 -6.62 -18.84 -2.73
N SER A 226 -6.49 -18.66 -4.05
CA SER A 226 -6.81 -19.70 -5.04
C SER A 226 -5.75 -20.78 -5.20
N GLY A 227 -4.53 -20.58 -4.68
CA GLY A 227 -3.47 -21.60 -4.78
C GLY A 227 -3.57 -22.73 -3.74
N VAL A 228 -4.60 -22.73 -2.89
CA VAL A 228 -4.96 -23.86 -2.00
C VAL A 228 -6.49 -24.07 -2.03
N PRO A 229 -7.02 -25.23 -1.59
CA PRO A 229 -8.45 -25.45 -1.51
C PRO A 229 -9.15 -24.40 -0.62
N VAL A 230 -10.37 -24.00 -0.97
CA VAL A 230 -11.16 -23.00 -0.21
C VAL A 230 -11.34 -23.40 1.25
N ALA A 231 -11.53 -24.70 1.54
CA ALA A 231 -11.63 -25.21 2.90
C ALA A 231 -10.38 -24.93 3.76
N GLU A 232 -9.22 -24.77 3.13
CA GLU A 232 -7.95 -24.39 3.76
C GLU A 232 -7.76 -22.86 3.79
N ALA A 233 -8.11 -22.15 2.70
CA ALA A 233 -7.92 -20.70 2.59
C ALA A 233 -8.89 -19.91 3.48
N LEU A 234 -10.17 -20.27 3.49
CA LEU A 234 -11.25 -19.50 4.11
C LEU A 234 -11.05 -19.30 5.63
N PRO A 235 -10.65 -20.31 6.43
CA PRO A 235 -10.38 -20.11 7.87
C PRO A 235 -9.35 -19.02 8.18
N SER A 236 -8.43 -18.72 7.24
CA SER A 236 -7.43 -17.67 7.44
C SER A 236 -8.04 -16.26 7.59
N LEU A 237 -9.26 -16.05 7.09
CA LEU A 237 -9.96 -14.76 7.08
C LEU A 237 -10.88 -14.53 8.28
N ALA A 238 -11.31 -15.60 8.96
CA ALA A 238 -12.16 -15.53 10.15
C ALA A 238 -11.66 -14.57 11.26
N PRO A 239 -10.35 -14.52 11.61
CA PRO A 239 -9.88 -13.68 12.71
C PRO A 239 -9.65 -12.21 12.33
N LEU A 240 -10.03 -11.76 11.12
CA LEU A 240 -9.73 -10.40 10.63
C LEU A 240 -10.21 -9.29 11.57
N ASP A 241 -11.46 -9.32 12.02
CA ASP A 241 -12.02 -8.30 12.92
C ASP A 241 -11.28 -8.21 14.26
N ARG A 242 -10.82 -9.35 14.79
CA ARG A 242 -10.05 -9.43 16.03
C ARG A 242 -8.63 -8.89 15.85
N LEU A 243 -7.98 -9.25 14.74
CA LEU A 243 -6.57 -8.91 14.47
C LEU A 243 -6.38 -7.49 13.94
N TYR A 244 -7.39 -6.94 13.27
CA TYR A 244 -7.36 -5.61 12.65
C TYR A 244 -8.63 -4.82 12.96
N PRO A 245 -8.93 -4.54 14.24
CA PRO A 245 -10.16 -3.86 14.64
C PRO A 245 -10.28 -2.50 13.91
N GLN A 246 -11.47 -2.23 13.39
CA GLN A 246 -11.84 -0.95 12.80
C GLN A 246 -12.98 -0.33 13.61
N ASP A 247 -13.17 0.98 13.48
CA ASP A 247 -14.33 1.65 14.10
C ASP A 247 -15.62 1.09 13.48
N GLY A 248 -16.52 0.57 14.31
CA GLY A 248 -17.77 -0.04 13.88
C GLY A 248 -18.18 -1.23 14.75
N ASP A 249 -19.23 -1.93 14.32
CA ASP A 249 -19.74 -3.12 15.00
C ASP A 249 -18.88 -4.35 14.70
N ARG A 250 -19.07 -5.40 15.50
CA ARG A 250 -18.41 -6.69 15.29
C ARG A 250 -18.72 -7.24 13.89
N GLY A 251 -17.70 -7.71 13.17
CA GLY A 251 -17.86 -8.25 11.81
C GLY A 251 -17.72 -7.22 10.69
N THR A 252 -17.60 -5.92 10.99
CA THR A 252 -17.50 -4.85 9.99
C THR A 252 -16.33 -5.06 9.02
N VAL A 253 -15.19 -5.58 9.48
CA VAL A 253 -13.99 -5.79 8.65
C VAL A 253 -14.26 -6.85 7.59
N ARG A 254 -14.80 -8.00 7.99
CA ARG A 254 -15.18 -9.07 7.05
C ARG A 254 -16.32 -8.64 6.12
N GLN A 255 -17.33 -7.91 6.59
CA GLN A 255 -18.41 -7.40 5.73
C GLN A 255 -17.91 -6.44 4.64
N GLN A 256 -17.02 -5.51 5.01
CA GLN A 256 -16.43 -4.60 4.03
C GLN A 256 -15.57 -5.36 3.02
N LEU A 257 -14.81 -6.36 3.48
CA LEU A 257 -13.96 -7.17 2.61
C LEU A 257 -14.80 -7.93 1.58
N ILE A 258 -15.90 -8.56 2.01
CA ILE A 258 -16.85 -9.23 1.11
C ILE A 258 -17.29 -8.29 -0.01
N ARG A 259 -17.70 -7.05 0.31
CA ARG A 259 -18.12 -6.07 -0.70
C ARG A 259 -17.01 -5.73 -1.69
N GLN A 260 -15.79 -5.49 -1.19
CA GLN A 260 -14.65 -5.15 -2.05
C GLN A 260 -14.14 -6.32 -2.89
N LEU A 261 -14.37 -7.56 -2.46
CA LEU A 261 -14.01 -8.77 -3.20
C LEU A 261 -15.10 -9.14 -4.23
N ALA A 262 -16.38 -8.87 -3.95
CA ALA A 262 -17.48 -9.04 -4.89
C ALA A 262 -17.35 -8.11 -6.11
N GLU A 263 -16.89 -6.88 -5.87
CA GLU A 263 -16.66 -5.86 -6.90
C GLU A 263 -15.27 -5.22 -6.75
N PRO A 264 -14.19 -5.91 -7.20
CA PRO A 264 -12.82 -5.39 -7.13
C PRO A 264 -12.67 -4.11 -7.94
N SER A 265 -12.32 -3.02 -7.26
CA SER A 265 -12.12 -1.70 -7.88
C SER A 265 -10.90 -0.99 -7.27
N PRO A 266 -9.68 -1.46 -7.58
CA PRO A 266 -8.48 -0.82 -7.07
C PRO A 266 -8.26 0.57 -7.69
N TRP A 267 -7.74 1.50 -6.89
CA TRP A 267 -7.61 2.90 -7.30
C TRP A 267 -6.58 3.14 -8.42
N ASP A 268 -5.63 2.21 -8.62
CA ASP A 268 -4.54 2.30 -9.60
C ASP A 268 -4.75 1.40 -10.83
N LEU A 269 -5.93 0.80 -11.02
CA LEU A 269 -6.17 -0.17 -12.10
C LEU A 269 -5.80 0.38 -13.49
N ASP A 270 -6.31 1.57 -13.82
CA ASP A 270 -6.08 2.21 -15.13
C ASP A 270 -4.59 2.52 -15.40
N GLY A 271 -3.77 2.58 -14.36
CA GLY A 271 -2.34 2.89 -14.44
C GLY A 271 -1.43 1.65 -14.45
N VAL A 272 -1.98 0.45 -14.34
CA VAL A 272 -1.22 -0.81 -14.22
C VAL A 272 -1.52 -1.71 -15.41
N ASP A 273 -0.51 -1.96 -16.24
CA ASP A 273 -0.55 -3.06 -17.20
C ASP A 273 -0.29 -4.38 -16.47
N VAL A 274 -1.37 -5.09 -16.12
CA VAL A 274 -1.34 -6.35 -15.39
C VAL A 274 -0.55 -7.41 -16.16
N ALA A 275 -0.64 -7.45 -17.49
CA ALA A 275 0.03 -8.46 -18.31
C ALA A 275 1.57 -8.34 -18.26
N GLN A 276 2.10 -7.16 -17.95
CA GLN A 276 3.54 -6.89 -17.87
C GLN A 276 4.04 -6.69 -16.43
N TYR A 277 3.17 -6.88 -15.44
CA TYR A 277 3.48 -6.50 -14.06
C TYR A 277 4.49 -7.45 -13.39
N LYS A 278 5.77 -7.07 -13.31
CA LYS A 278 6.80 -7.74 -12.48
C LYS A 278 6.90 -9.27 -12.67
N GLY A 279 6.85 -9.73 -13.91
CA GLY A 279 6.96 -11.16 -14.24
C GLY A 279 5.78 -11.98 -13.71
N LEU A 280 4.59 -11.39 -13.65
CA LEU A 280 3.34 -12.07 -13.33
C LEU A 280 3.12 -13.24 -14.29
N VAL A 281 2.63 -14.35 -13.75
CA VAL A 281 2.35 -15.57 -14.52
C VAL A 281 0.84 -15.78 -14.67
N SER A 282 0.45 -16.47 -15.74
CA SER A 282 -0.93 -16.92 -15.95
C SER A 282 -1.44 -17.75 -14.75
N PRO A 283 -2.71 -17.63 -14.34
CA PRO A 283 -3.77 -16.82 -14.95
C PRO A 283 -3.78 -15.35 -14.52
N TRP A 284 -2.90 -14.96 -13.59
CA TRP A 284 -2.95 -13.64 -12.94
C TRP A 284 -2.58 -12.47 -13.84
N THR A 285 -2.02 -12.74 -15.02
CA THR A 285 -1.81 -11.75 -16.09
C THR A 285 -3.11 -11.17 -16.66
N ASP A 286 -4.24 -11.79 -16.34
CA ASP A 286 -5.58 -11.32 -16.70
C ASP A 286 -6.32 -10.80 -15.46
N TRP A 287 -6.78 -9.55 -15.51
CA TRP A 287 -7.54 -8.95 -14.42
C TRP A 287 -8.91 -9.62 -14.23
N GLU A 288 -9.50 -10.22 -15.27
CA GLU A 288 -10.75 -10.97 -15.15
C GLU A 288 -10.55 -12.20 -14.25
N ALA A 289 -9.45 -12.93 -14.41
CA ALA A 289 -9.11 -14.06 -13.54
C ALA A 289 -8.89 -13.64 -12.07
N VAL A 290 -8.31 -12.46 -11.84
CA VAL A 290 -8.17 -11.89 -10.49
C VAL A 290 -9.54 -11.55 -9.91
N THR A 291 -10.42 -10.97 -10.73
CA THR A 291 -11.78 -10.60 -10.36
C THR A 291 -12.60 -11.84 -9.98
N ASP A 292 -12.52 -12.91 -10.77
CA ASP A 292 -13.21 -14.16 -10.52
C ASP A 292 -12.74 -14.83 -9.22
N ALA A 293 -11.43 -14.84 -8.96
CA ALA A 293 -10.88 -15.33 -7.70
C ALA A 293 -11.37 -14.53 -6.49
N CYS A 294 -11.48 -13.20 -6.62
CA CYS A 294 -12.02 -12.35 -5.57
C CYS A 294 -13.50 -12.61 -5.32
N ARG A 295 -14.32 -12.71 -6.39
CA ARG A 295 -15.74 -13.06 -6.28
C ARG A 295 -15.94 -14.41 -5.63
N HIS A 296 -15.16 -15.41 -6.02
CA HIS A 296 -15.18 -16.73 -5.40
C HIS A 296 -14.89 -16.66 -3.88
N ALA A 297 -13.90 -15.87 -3.47
CA ALA A 297 -13.60 -15.66 -2.06
C ALA A 297 -14.76 -14.95 -1.34
N SER A 298 -15.35 -13.92 -1.95
CA SER A 298 -16.55 -13.23 -1.44
C SER A 298 -17.71 -14.19 -1.22
N ASP A 299 -18.02 -15.02 -2.21
CA ASP A 299 -19.12 -15.99 -2.15
C ASP A 299 -18.88 -17.02 -1.04
N ALA A 300 -17.65 -17.55 -0.93
CA ALA A 300 -17.28 -18.49 0.13
C ALA A 300 -17.40 -17.89 1.54
N MET A 301 -17.06 -16.60 1.69
CA MET A 301 -17.25 -15.88 2.95
C MET A 301 -18.74 -15.68 3.27
N MET A 302 -19.55 -15.31 2.28
CA MET A 302 -21.01 -15.15 2.44
C MET A 302 -21.72 -16.47 2.79
N GLU A 303 -21.32 -17.57 2.14
CA GLU A 303 -21.81 -18.91 2.46
C GLU A 303 -21.46 -19.28 3.91
N ALA A 304 -20.23 -19.02 4.35
CA ALA A 304 -19.79 -19.31 5.71
C ALA A 304 -20.58 -18.56 6.80
N ILE A 305 -20.96 -17.31 6.51
CA ILE A 305 -21.84 -16.52 7.39
C ILE A 305 -23.24 -17.13 7.41
N SER A 306 -23.79 -17.45 6.24
CA SER A 306 -25.14 -18.01 6.10
C SER A 306 -25.28 -19.37 6.80
N ASP A 307 -24.21 -20.18 6.75
CA ASP A 307 -24.11 -21.48 7.41
C ASP A 307 -23.83 -21.38 8.92
N GLY A 308 -23.54 -20.19 9.46
CA GLY A 308 -23.12 -20.01 10.85
C GLY A 308 -21.83 -20.76 11.19
N ARG A 309 -20.88 -20.83 10.25
CA ARG A 309 -19.61 -21.54 10.48
C ARG A 309 -18.84 -20.88 11.63
N PRO A 310 -18.10 -21.66 12.46
CA PRO A 310 -17.33 -21.09 13.56
C PRO A 310 -16.38 -19.96 13.09
N GLY A 311 -16.47 -18.80 13.74
CA GLY A 311 -15.68 -17.63 13.36
C GLY A 311 -16.25 -16.85 12.17
N TRP A 312 -17.51 -17.10 11.80
CA TRP A 312 -18.31 -16.34 10.83
C TRP A 312 -19.72 -16.02 11.35
N ASP A 313 -20.12 -16.67 12.44
CA ASP A 313 -21.39 -16.53 13.16
C ASP A 313 -21.58 -15.16 13.82
N ASP A 314 -20.52 -14.36 13.94
CA ASP A 314 -20.53 -13.03 14.53
C ASP A 314 -20.60 -11.88 13.50
N VAL A 315 -20.93 -12.21 12.25
CA VAL A 315 -21.01 -11.25 11.14
C VAL A 315 -22.47 -11.05 10.73
N GLY A 316 -23.04 -9.89 11.02
CA GLY A 316 -24.42 -9.53 10.63
C GLY A 316 -25.43 -9.49 11.76
N ASP A 317 -25.07 -9.96 12.96
CA ASP A 317 -25.84 -9.71 14.17
C ASP A 317 -25.71 -8.23 14.56
N ARG A 318 -26.82 -7.51 14.47
CA ARG A 318 -27.01 -6.18 15.08
C ARG A 318 -27.49 -6.34 16.52
#